data_AF-A0A2S9ADD8-F1
#
_entry.id   AF-A0A2S9ADD8-F1
#
_cell.length_a   1.000
_cell.length_b   1.000
_cell.length_c   1.000
_cell.angle_alpha   90.00
_cell.angle_beta   90.00
_cell.angle_gamma   90.00
#
_symmetry.space_group_name_H-M   'P 1'
#
loop_
_entity.id
_entity.type
_entity.pdbx_description
1 polymer ?
#
loop_
_entity_poly.entity_id
_entity_poly.type
_entity_poly.pdbx_seq_one_letter_code
_entity_poly.pdbx_strand_id
1 'polypeptide(L)'
;MASAGPVCGPISSFSRVQILHLVQSRADRSIGELCEATGLHANTVREHLQRLIDGGYVIAEVERRSTRGRPRTLYSAATGAPGASSAVARDKAKAAAARGDLMRRMLPAAASDLGREADYQLDALIEHLEESGFEPVVDDERLTVDLSPCPHAAARPEDRPVLCQVHLSLMQGVLAEVGGPLTAECVRGEQSECTVQLGDARVPSIEVRGATHGMA
;
A
#
# COMPACT_ATOMS: atom_id res chain seq x y z
N MET A 1 18.93 10.10 19.74
CA MET A 1 18.02 9.05 20.27
C MET A 1 16.61 9.61 20.24
N ALA A 2 15.93 9.53 19.09
CA ALA A 2 14.53 9.91 18.98
C ALA A 2 13.70 8.65 19.25
N SER A 3 12.97 8.66 20.36
CA SER A 3 11.93 7.68 20.67
C SER A 3 10.78 7.92 19.70
N ALA A 4 10.71 7.13 18.63
CA ALA A 4 9.52 7.04 17.79
C ALA A 4 8.37 6.53 18.68
N GLY A 5 7.44 7.41 19.04
CA GLY A 5 6.15 6.99 19.58
C GLY A 5 5.47 6.07 18.57
N PRO A 6 4.63 5.11 19.01
CA PRO A 6 4.00 4.16 18.09
C PRO A 6 3.15 4.94 17.09
N VAL A 7 3.63 5.01 15.85
CA VAL A 7 2.90 5.57 14.71
C VAL A 7 1.68 4.67 14.55
N CYS A 8 0.53 5.12 15.01
CA CYS A 8 -0.71 4.35 14.93
C CYS A 8 -1.27 4.46 13.52
N GLY A 9 -0.49 3.98 12.55
CA GLY A 9 -0.90 3.87 11.17
C GLY A 9 -2.08 2.89 11.04
N PRO A 10 -2.88 3.01 9.99
CA PRO A 10 -4.02 2.14 9.71
C PRO A 10 -3.66 0.65 9.55
N ILE A 11 -2.37 0.30 9.49
CA ILE A 11 -1.84 -1.08 9.42
C ILE A 11 -1.22 -1.52 10.77
N SER A 12 -1.26 -0.68 11.82
CA SER A 12 -0.63 -0.92 13.14
C SER A 12 -1.16 -2.11 13.96
N SER A 13 -2.13 -2.88 13.44
CA SER A 13 -2.66 -4.07 14.09
C SER A 13 -2.71 -5.24 13.12
N PHE A 14 -2.22 -6.39 13.56
CA PHE A 14 -2.21 -7.61 12.76
C PHE A 14 -3.63 -8.04 12.33
N SER A 15 -4.66 -7.78 13.14
CA SER A 15 -6.06 -8.03 12.76
C SER A 15 -6.48 -7.24 11.52
N ARG A 16 -6.03 -5.99 11.38
CA ARG A 16 -6.33 -5.17 10.19
C ARG A 16 -5.53 -5.65 8.97
N VAL A 17 -4.30 -6.12 9.17
CA VAL A 17 -3.49 -6.75 8.13
C VAL A 17 -4.18 -8.00 7.59
N GLN A 18 -4.69 -8.87 8.47
CA GLN A 18 -5.44 -10.07 8.04
C GLN A 18 -6.69 -9.70 7.24
N ILE A 19 -7.48 -8.72 7.73
CA ILE A 19 -8.67 -8.26 7.00
C ILE A 19 -8.29 -7.71 5.62
N LEU A 20 -7.24 -6.88 5.54
CA LEU A 20 -6.72 -6.35 4.27
C LEU A 20 -6.30 -7.47 3.32
N HIS A 21 -5.51 -8.43 3.81
CA HIS A 21 -5.09 -9.58 3.03
C HIS A 21 -6.30 -10.35 2.45
N LEU A 22 -7.35 -10.55 3.25
CA LEU A 22 -8.57 -11.24 2.80
C LEU A 22 -9.31 -10.49 1.69
N VAL A 23 -9.47 -9.17 1.80
CA VAL A 23 -10.16 -8.36 0.77
C VAL A 23 -9.29 -8.08 -0.45
N GLN A 24 -7.96 -8.15 -0.33
CA GLN A 24 -7.01 -8.11 -1.45
C GLN A 24 -7.01 -9.43 -2.22
N SER A 25 -7.12 -10.58 -1.52
CA SER A 25 -7.15 -11.90 -2.16
C SER A 25 -8.44 -12.17 -2.94
N ARG A 26 -9.56 -11.59 -2.50
CA ARG A 26 -10.85 -11.68 -3.18
C ARG A 26 -11.72 -10.49 -2.79
N ALA A 27 -12.21 -9.78 -3.80
CA ALA A 27 -13.21 -8.73 -3.65
C ALA A 27 -14.55 -9.27 -3.12
N ASP A 28 -15.42 -8.35 -2.72
CA ASP A 28 -16.81 -8.61 -2.35
C ASP A 28 -16.95 -9.60 -1.19
N ARG A 29 -16.19 -9.37 -0.12
CA ARG A 29 -16.31 -10.12 1.14
C ARG A 29 -17.40 -9.51 2.01
N SER A 30 -18.28 -10.33 2.52
CA SER A 30 -19.25 -9.94 3.55
C SER A 30 -18.61 -9.95 4.94
N ILE A 31 -19.24 -9.27 5.90
CA ILE A 31 -18.78 -9.30 7.29
C ILE A 31 -18.75 -10.73 7.86
N GLY A 32 -19.71 -11.59 7.49
CA GLY A 32 -19.76 -12.97 7.97
C GLY A 32 -18.53 -13.77 7.57
N GLU A 33 -18.14 -13.67 6.30
CA GLU A 33 -16.93 -14.32 5.78
C GLU A 33 -15.65 -13.80 6.44
N LEU A 34 -15.59 -12.50 6.76
CA LEU A 34 -14.46 -11.91 7.48
C LEU A 34 -14.39 -12.39 8.93
N CYS A 35 -15.53 -12.50 9.62
CA CYS A 35 -15.58 -13.09 10.97
C CYS A 35 -15.13 -14.56 10.96
N GLU A 36 -15.63 -15.35 10.01
CA GLU A 36 -15.28 -16.77 9.87
C GLU A 36 -13.78 -16.96 9.62
N ALA A 37 -13.20 -16.15 8.73
CA ALA A 37 -11.79 -16.26 8.37
C ALA A 37 -10.83 -15.75 9.46
N THR A 38 -11.22 -14.69 10.21
CA THR A 38 -10.35 -14.08 11.22
C THR A 38 -10.59 -14.63 12.64
N GLY A 39 -11.71 -15.31 12.87
CA GLY A 39 -12.16 -15.70 14.21
C GLY A 39 -12.57 -14.52 15.11
N LEU A 40 -12.62 -13.30 14.57
CA LEU A 40 -12.97 -12.10 15.32
C LEU A 40 -14.48 -11.92 15.41
N HIS A 41 -14.91 -11.30 16.51
CA HIS A 41 -16.32 -10.93 16.68
C HIS A 41 -16.73 -9.83 15.69
N ALA A 42 -17.99 -9.86 15.23
CA ALA A 42 -18.50 -8.94 14.21
C ALA A 42 -18.31 -7.46 14.55
N ASN A 43 -18.45 -7.06 15.82
CA ASN A 43 -18.22 -5.68 16.22
C ASN A 43 -16.76 -5.25 16.00
N THR A 44 -15.81 -6.11 16.38
CA THR A 44 -14.38 -5.86 16.19
C THR A 44 -14.02 -5.77 14.71
N VAL A 45 -14.57 -6.67 13.87
CA VAL A 45 -14.39 -6.61 12.42
C VAL A 45 -14.95 -5.29 11.85
N ARG A 46 -16.12 -4.82 12.30
CA ARG A 46 -16.68 -3.52 11.88
C ARG A 46 -15.77 -2.36 12.26
N GLU A 47 -15.26 -2.34 13.48
CA GLU A 47 -14.36 -1.29 13.94
C GLU A 47 -13.03 -1.28 13.17
N HIS A 48 -12.52 -2.45 12.78
CA HIS A 48 -11.35 -2.55 11.92
C HIS A 48 -11.64 -2.07 10.50
N LEU A 49 -12.75 -2.53 9.90
CA LEU A 49 -13.19 -2.09 8.58
C LEU A 49 -13.43 -0.59 8.52
N GLN A 50 -14.05 0.00 9.54
CA GLN A 50 -14.29 1.44 9.58
C GLN A 50 -12.98 2.22 9.50
N ARG A 51 -11.97 1.84 10.30
CA ARG A 51 -10.64 2.48 10.23
C ARG A 51 -9.96 2.30 8.87
N LEU A 52 -10.16 1.15 8.23
CA LEU A 52 -9.61 0.89 6.89
C LEU A 52 -10.33 1.70 5.80
N ILE A 53 -11.65 1.89 5.92
CA ILE A 53 -12.45 2.73 5.03
C ILE A 53 -12.07 4.21 5.21
N ASP A 54 -11.97 4.67 6.45
CA ASP A 54 -11.57 6.05 6.79
C ASP A 54 -10.13 6.34 6.34
N GLY A 55 -9.27 5.31 6.28
CA GLY A 55 -7.92 5.40 5.74
C GLY A 55 -7.85 5.32 4.22
N GLY A 56 -8.95 4.97 3.55
CA GLY A 56 -9.04 4.84 2.09
C GLY A 56 -8.62 3.48 1.53
N TYR A 57 -8.35 2.47 2.37
CA TYR A 57 -7.82 1.16 1.94
C TYR A 57 -8.89 0.14 1.57
N VAL A 58 -10.12 0.33 2.06
CA VAL A 58 -11.26 -0.56 1.84
C VAL A 58 -12.44 0.25 1.35
N ILE A 59 -13.16 -0.33 0.41
CA ILE A 59 -14.42 0.20 -0.14
C ILE A 59 -15.54 -0.68 0.36
N ALA A 60 -16.64 -0.06 0.79
CA ALA A 60 -17.85 -0.75 1.21
C ALA A 60 -18.97 -0.45 0.21
N GLU A 61 -19.54 -1.50 -0.39
CA GLU A 61 -20.65 -1.40 -1.31
C GLU A 61 -21.86 -2.17 -0.81
N VAL A 62 -23.06 -1.65 -1.04
CA VAL A 62 -24.30 -2.38 -0.77
C VAL A 62 -24.54 -3.34 -1.93
N GLU A 63 -24.67 -4.62 -1.60
CA GLU A 63 -24.96 -5.70 -2.55
C GLU A 63 -26.17 -5.35 -3.41
N ARG A 64 -25.97 -5.30 -4.73
CA ARG A 64 -27.05 -5.12 -5.70
C ARG A 64 -27.75 -6.45 -5.91
N ARG A 65 -28.87 -6.67 -5.21
CA ARG A 65 -29.65 -7.90 -5.28
C ARG A 65 -31.00 -7.69 -5.97
N SER A 66 -31.39 -8.63 -6.83
CA SER A 66 -32.71 -8.67 -7.49
C SER A 66 -33.75 -9.53 -6.74
N THR A 67 -33.35 -10.19 -5.66
CA THR A 67 -34.18 -11.14 -4.89
C THR A 67 -34.43 -10.69 -3.44
N ARG A 68 -35.51 -11.18 -2.82
CA ARG A 68 -35.96 -10.79 -1.46
C ARG A 68 -34.94 -11.12 -0.35
N GLY A 69 -34.69 -10.16 0.54
CA GLY A 69 -33.80 -10.26 1.71
C GLY A 69 -33.12 -8.91 2.03
N ARG A 70 -32.58 -8.71 3.24
CA ARG A 70 -31.82 -7.49 3.56
C ARG A 70 -30.51 -7.49 2.76
N PRO A 71 -30.22 -6.46 1.94
CA PRO A 71 -28.97 -6.36 1.22
C PRO A 71 -27.78 -6.41 2.18
N ARG A 72 -26.72 -7.14 1.80
CA ARG A 72 -25.49 -7.19 2.57
C ARG A 72 -24.58 -6.02 2.17
N THR A 73 -23.68 -5.64 3.06
CA THR A 73 -22.54 -4.79 2.71
C THR A 73 -21.37 -5.70 2.37
N LEU A 74 -20.76 -5.45 1.21
CA LEU A 74 -19.61 -6.15 0.67
C LEU A 74 -18.40 -5.22 0.74
N TYR A 75 -17.24 -5.79 1.06
CA TYR A 75 -15.99 -5.07 1.27
C TYR A 75 -14.94 -5.55 0.28
N SER A 76 -14.25 -4.59 -0.32
CA SER A 76 -13.20 -4.82 -1.33
C SER A 76 -12.01 -3.91 -1.06
N ALA A 77 -10.81 -4.33 -1.42
CA ALA A 77 -9.62 -3.47 -1.33
C ALA A 77 -9.73 -2.29 -2.32
N ALA A 78 -9.31 -1.10 -1.89
CA ALA A 78 -9.09 0.03 -2.79
C ALA A 78 -7.76 -0.20 -3.54
N THR A 79 -7.86 -0.61 -4.80
CA THR A 79 -6.69 -0.95 -5.64
C THR A 79 -6.35 0.15 -6.64
N GLY A 80 -7.13 1.24 -6.68
CA GLY A 80 -7.02 2.27 -7.71
C GLY A 80 -7.52 1.83 -9.09
N ALA A 81 -7.88 0.56 -9.29
CA ALA A 81 -8.48 0.08 -10.53
C ALA A 81 -9.89 0.67 -10.75
N PRO A 82 -10.38 0.73 -12.00
CA PRO A 82 -11.75 1.16 -12.28
C PRO A 82 -12.78 0.36 -11.48
N GLY A 83 -13.61 1.04 -10.69
CA GLY A 83 -14.59 0.41 -9.80
C GLY A 83 -14.05 -0.07 -8.46
N ALA A 84 -12.74 0.03 -8.22
CA ALA A 84 -12.08 -0.31 -6.96
C ALA A 84 -11.21 0.87 -6.45
N SER A 85 -11.73 2.10 -6.60
CA SER A 85 -11.05 3.33 -6.22
C SER A 85 -11.80 4.06 -5.10
N SER A 86 -11.07 4.45 -4.05
CA SER A 86 -11.61 5.10 -2.86
C SER A 86 -11.55 6.63 -2.99
N ALA A 87 -12.64 7.33 -2.64
CA ALA A 87 -12.63 8.80 -2.63
C ALA A 87 -11.55 9.36 -1.68
N VAL A 88 -11.40 8.73 -0.51
CA VAL A 88 -10.38 9.11 0.47
C VAL A 88 -8.98 8.91 -0.10
N ALA A 89 -8.72 7.76 -0.75
CA ALA A 89 -7.41 7.48 -1.34
C ALA A 89 -7.08 8.46 -2.47
N ARG A 90 -8.04 8.75 -3.36
CA ARG A 90 -7.88 9.77 -4.42
C ARG A 90 -7.60 11.16 -3.87
N ASP A 91 -8.30 11.57 -2.82
CA ASP A 91 -8.11 12.90 -2.24
C ASP A 91 -6.75 13.03 -1.54
N LYS A 92 -6.31 11.96 -0.85
CA LYS A 92 -4.94 11.87 -0.29
C LYS A 92 -3.88 11.96 -1.39
N ALA A 93 -4.02 11.17 -2.45
CA ALA A 93 -3.11 11.16 -3.59
C ALA A 93 -2.98 12.57 -4.23
N LYS A 94 -4.10 13.25 -4.46
CA LYS A 94 -4.11 14.63 -4.98
C LYS A 94 -3.45 15.62 -4.04
N ALA A 95 -3.71 15.51 -2.73
CA ALA A 95 -3.10 16.38 -1.73
C ALA A 95 -1.57 16.19 -1.67
N ALA A 96 -1.10 14.95 -1.76
CA ALA A 96 0.33 14.62 -1.78
C ALA A 96 1.01 15.21 -3.02
N ALA A 97 0.47 14.97 -4.21
CA ALA A 97 0.97 15.55 -5.45
C ALA A 97 1.03 17.08 -5.40
N ALA A 98 0.01 17.74 -4.85
CA ALA A 98 -0.02 19.19 -4.71
C ALA A 98 1.06 19.74 -3.76
N ARG A 99 1.32 19.03 -2.65
CA ARG A 99 2.40 19.36 -1.71
C ARG A 99 3.78 19.15 -2.33
N GLY A 100 4.01 18.01 -2.97
CA GLY A 100 5.29 17.74 -3.66
C GLY A 100 5.58 18.77 -4.75
N ASP A 101 4.55 19.18 -5.51
CA ASP A 101 4.70 20.25 -6.51
C ASP A 101 5.08 21.60 -5.91
N LEU A 102 4.51 21.92 -4.75
CA LEU A 102 4.90 23.14 -4.04
C LEU A 102 6.36 23.05 -3.58
N MET A 103 6.77 21.90 -3.06
CA MET A 103 8.13 21.64 -2.59
C MET A 103 9.16 21.77 -3.72
N ARG A 104 8.93 21.12 -4.86
CA ARG A 104 9.82 21.21 -6.05
C ARG A 104 9.95 22.64 -6.58
N ARG A 105 8.89 23.45 -6.50
CA ARG A 105 8.95 24.88 -6.89
C ARG A 105 9.81 25.71 -5.92
N MET A 106 9.84 25.37 -4.64
CA MET A 106 10.65 26.08 -3.64
C MET A 106 12.10 25.58 -3.61
N LEU A 107 12.34 24.31 -3.94
CA LEU A 107 13.65 23.65 -3.92
C LEU A 107 13.91 22.96 -5.27
N PRO A 108 14.45 23.68 -6.27
CA PRO A 108 14.64 23.15 -7.63
C PRO A 108 15.58 21.93 -7.73
N ALA A 109 16.45 21.73 -6.73
CA ALA A 109 17.36 20.59 -6.66
C ALA A 109 16.66 19.24 -6.39
N ALA A 110 15.35 19.26 -6.11
CA ALA A 110 14.52 18.07 -5.92
C ALA A 110 13.78 17.64 -7.21
N ALA A 111 14.13 18.20 -8.37
CA ALA A 111 13.52 17.82 -9.64
C ALA A 111 14.09 16.47 -10.10
N SER A 112 13.20 15.50 -10.31
CA SER A 112 13.51 14.20 -10.88
C SER A 112 13.44 14.24 -12.41
N ASP A 113 14.19 13.36 -13.07
CA ASP A 113 14.11 13.12 -14.52
C ASP A 113 12.98 12.14 -14.91
N LEU A 114 12.25 11.59 -13.93
CA LEU A 114 11.16 10.63 -14.16
C LEU A 114 9.93 11.26 -14.83
N GLY A 115 9.81 12.59 -14.74
CA GLY A 115 8.71 13.36 -15.30
C GLY A 115 7.52 13.46 -14.34
N ARG A 116 6.70 14.49 -14.56
CA ARG A 116 5.68 14.96 -13.61
C ARG A 116 4.70 13.90 -13.11
N GLU A 117 4.24 13.00 -13.97
CA GLU A 117 3.28 11.96 -13.55
C GLU A 117 3.92 10.94 -12.59
N ALA A 118 5.18 10.57 -12.83
CA ALA A 118 5.95 9.71 -11.94
C ALA A 118 6.27 10.42 -10.62
N ASP A 119 6.58 11.72 -10.66
CA ASP A 119 6.82 12.53 -9.45
C ASP A 119 5.57 12.55 -8.56
N TYR A 120 4.37 12.71 -9.13
CA TYR A 120 3.12 12.67 -8.38
C TYR A 120 2.87 11.32 -7.73
N GLN A 121 3.22 10.24 -8.44
CA GLN A 121 3.14 8.89 -7.91
C GLN A 121 4.09 8.69 -6.73
N LEU A 122 5.34 9.17 -6.84
CA LEU A 122 6.32 9.11 -5.76
C LEU A 122 5.90 9.96 -4.56
N ASP A 123 5.39 11.18 -4.78
CA ASP A 123 4.91 12.06 -3.71
C ASP A 123 3.83 11.36 -2.87
N ALA A 124 2.85 10.74 -3.53
CA ALA A 124 1.77 10.01 -2.86
C ALA A 124 2.28 8.76 -2.14
N LEU A 125 3.21 8.02 -2.75
CA LEU A 125 3.80 6.83 -2.17
C LEU A 125 4.63 7.16 -0.92
N ILE A 126 5.50 8.16 -0.99
CA ILE A 126 6.33 8.63 0.13
C ILE A 126 5.45 9.02 1.30
N GLU A 127 4.45 9.86 1.06
CA GLU A 127 3.57 10.31 2.14
C GLU A 127 2.78 9.16 2.77
N HIS A 128 2.30 8.20 1.96
CA HIS A 128 1.64 7.00 2.48
C HIS A 128 2.58 6.15 3.37
N LEU A 129 3.85 6.02 2.98
CA LEU A 129 4.86 5.28 3.72
C LEU A 129 5.22 5.99 5.03
N GLU A 130 5.37 7.31 5.01
CA GLU A 130 5.59 8.14 6.21
C GLU A 130 4.41 8.06 7.18
N GLU A 131 3.16 8.13 6.69
CA GLU A 131 1.95 7.91 7.50
C GLU A 131 1.91 6.51 8.13
N SER A 132 2.54 5.54 7.47
CA SER A 132 2.66 4.15 7.94
C SER A 132 3.84 3.95 8.90
N GLY A 133 4.66 4.97 9.12
CA GLY A 133 5.80 4.97 10.05
C GLY A 133 7.13 4.54 9.43
N PHE A 134 7.24 4.54 8.10
CA PHE A 134 8.51 4.35 7.40
C PHE A 134 9.23 5.68 7.18
N GLU A 135 10.54 5.60 6.98
CA GLU A 135 11.37 6.72 6.52
C GLU A 135 11.89 6.36 5.12
N PRO A 136 11.09 6.58 4.06
CA PRO A 136 11.43 6.11 2.72
C PRO A 136 12.60 6.90 2.13
N VAL A 137 13.57 6.18 1.56
CA VAL A 137 14.65 6.77 0.75
C VAL A 137 14.47 6.32 -0.69
N VAL A 138 14.23 7.27 -1.59
CA VAL A 138 13.99 6.99 -3.01
C VAL A 138 15.27 7.16 -3.81
N ASP A 139 15.54 6.18 -4.68
CA ASP A 139 16.54 6.24 -5.73
C ASP A 139 15.82 6.22 -7.08
N ASP A 140 15.72 7.39 -7.71
CA ASP A 140 15.01 7.60 -8.98
C ASP A 140 15.72 6.90 -10.16
N GLU A 141 17.05 6.76 -10.10
CA GLU A 141 17.83 6.12 -11.17
C GLU A 141 17.60 4.60 -11.18
N ARG A 142 17.57 3.99 -10.00
CA ARG A 142 17.36 2.54 -9.82
C ARG A 142 15.89 2.17 -9.66
N LEU A 143 15.01 3.15 -9.53
CA LEU A 143 13.60 2.98 -9.24
C LEU A 143 13.40 2.11 -7.99
N THR A 144 14.11 2.41 -6.92
CA THR A 144 14.01 1.68 -5.65
C THR A 144 13.60 2.58 -4.50
N VAL A 145 12.83 2.03 -3.57
CA VAL A 145 12.49 2.68 -2.30
C VAL A 145 13.03 1.83 -1.16
N ASP A 146 14.00 2.36 -0.42
CA ASP A 146 14.51 1.75 0.81
C ASP A 146 13.63 2.15 2.00
N LEU A 147 13.20 1.15 2.75
CA LEU A 147 12.32 1.24 3.91
C LEU A 147 13.00 0.70 5.17
N SER A 148 14.33 0.59 5.14
CA SER A 148 15.14 0.04 6.22
C SER A 148 15.44 1.09 7.30
N PRO A 149 15.25 0.79 8.60
CA PRO A 149 14.76 -0.48 9.15
C PRO A 149 13.24 -0.62 9.06
N CYS A 150 12.77 -1.81 8.67
CA CYS A 150 11.33 -2.07 8.64
C CYS A 150 10.72 -1.96 10.06
N PRO A 151 9.72 -1.08 10.31
CA PRO A 151 9.05 -0.95 11.60
C PRO A 151 8.39 -2.26 12.08
N HIS A 152 8.11 -3.17 11.14
CA HIS A 152 7.50 -4.47 11.39
C HIS A 152 8.52 -5.62 11.46
N ALA A 153 9.83 -5.34 11.46
CA ALA A 153 10.86 -6.38 11.55
C ALA A 153 10.70 -7.28 12.80
N ALA A 154 10.24 -6.70 13.91
CA ALA A 154 9.98 -7.40 15.17
C ALA A 154 8.66 -8.21 15.19
N ALA A 155 7.87 -8.19 14.11
CA ALA A 155 6.72 -9.06 13.98
C ALA A 155 7.14 -10.54 13.94
N ARG A 156 6.18 -11.43 14.22
CA ARG A 156 6.45 -12.87 14.20
C ARG A 156 6.89 -13.32 12.80
N PRO A 157 7.87 -14.22 12.67
CA PRO A 157 8.34 -14.70 11.38
C PRO A 157 7.21 -15.26 10.49
N GLU A 158 6.23 -15.94 11.07
CA GLU A 158 5.07 -16.49 10.37
C GLU A 158 4.10 -15.43 9.80
N ASP A 159 4.06 -14.25 10.42
CA ASP A 159 3.17 -13.15 10.04
C ASP A 159 3.77 -12.26 8.95
N ARG A 160 5.11 -12.29 8.82
CA ARG A 160 5.89 -11.40 7.94
C ARG A 160 5.54 -11.52 6.45
N PRO A 161 5.39 -12.71 5.85
CA PRO A 161 5.02 -12.82 4.43
C PRO A 161 3.69 -12.11 4.12
N VAL A 162 2.70 -12.25 5.01
CA VAL A 162 1.39 -11.60 4.85
C VAL A 162 1.51 -10.09 4.99
N LEU A 163 2.27 -9.60 5.97
CA LEU A 163 2.55 -8.17 6.14
C LEU A 163 3.18 -7.57 4.88
N CYS A 164 4.27 -8.17 4.38
CA CYS A 164 4.97 -7.69 3.19
C CYS A 164 4.04 -7.67 1.96
N GLN A 165 3.23 -8.71 1.76
CA GLN A 165 2.28 -8.78 0.64
C GLN A 165 1.19 -7.71 0.74
N VAL A 166 0.66 -7.46 1.94
CA VAL A 166 -0.34 -6.40 2.16
C VAL A 166 0.26 -5.04 1.84
N HIS A 167 1.46 -4.74 2.35
CA HIS A 167 2.15 -3.48 2.07
C HIS A 167 2.43 -3.29 0.58
N LEU A 168 2.90 -4.31 -0.12
CA LEU A 168 3.09 -4.25 -1.58
C LEU A 168 1.79 -3.87 -2.30
N SER A 169 0.68 -4.54 -1.95
CA SER A 169 -0.62 -4.27 -2.58
C SER A 169 -1.14 -2.86 -2.27
N LEU A 170 -0.83 -2.33 -1.09
CA LEU A 170 -1.18 -0.95 -0.72
C LEU A 170 -0.37 0.06 -1.52
N MET A 171 0.94 -0.14 -1.65
CA MET A 171 1.81 0.70 -2.48
C MET A 171 1.33 0.71 -3.94
N GLN A 172 0.99 -0.46 -4.49
CA GLN A 172 0.39 -0.59 -5.82
C GLN A 172 -0.91 0.21 -5.94
N GLY A 173 -1.79 0.10 -4.94
CA GLY A 173 -3.05 0.87 -4.89
C GLY A 173 -2.81 2.38 -4.87
N VAL A 174 -1.88 2.88 -4.06
CA VAL A 174 -1.56 4.32 -3.99
C VAL A 174 -1.04 4.82 -5.34
N LEU A 175 -0.11 4.10 -5.97
CA LEU A 175 0.43 4.46 -7.29
C LEU A 175 -0.68 4.47 -8.37
N ALA A 176 -1.61 3.51 -8.30
CA ALA A 176 -2.73 3.42 -9.23
C ALA A 176 -3.78 4.53 -9.02
N GLU A 177 -4.02 4.98 -7.79
CA GLU A 177 -4.98 6.06 -7.49
C GLU A 177 -4.53 7.42 -8.04
N VAL A 178 -3.22 7.67 -8.07
CA VAL A 178 -2.66 8.87 -8.72
C VAL A 178 -2.79 8.74 -10.24
N GLY A 179 -2.51 7.56 -10.77
CA GLY A 179 -2.31 7.33 -12.19
C GLY A 179 -0.93 7.78 -12.65
N GLY A 180 -0.31 7.02 -13.55
CA GLY A 180 1.03 7.29 -14.03
C GLY A 180 1.78 6.00 -14.38
N PRO A 181 3.06 6.12 -14.73
CA PRO A 181 3.83 5.01 -15.29
C PRO A 181 4.40 4.04 -14.23
N LEU A 182 4.53 4.46 -12.98
CA LEU A 182 5.16 3.66 -11.93
C LEU A 182 4.22 2.60 -11.36
N THR A 183 4.80 1.42 -11.08
CA THR A 183 4.15 0.32 -10.36
C THR A 183 5.13 -0.25 -9.34
N ALA A 184 4.64 -0.79 -8.22
CA ALA A 184 5.49 -1.51 -7.27
C ALA A 184 5.51 -3.00 -7.62
N GLU A 185 6.68 -3.56 -7.92
CA GLU A 185 6.81 -4.92 -8.47
C GLU A 185 7.09 -5.96 -7.41
N CYS A 186 8.05 -5.70 -6.51
CA CYS A 186 8.42 -6.64 -5.48
C CYS A 186 9.00 -5.96 -4.24
N VAL A 187 8.92 -6.67 -3.12
CA VAL A 187 9.59 -6.29 -1.88
C VAL A 187 10.67 -7.32 -1.62
N ARG A 188 11.92 -6.87 -1.55
CA ARG A 188 13.06 -7.68 -1.11
C ARG A 188 13.33 -7.29 0.33
N GLY A 189 13.09 -8.22 1.26
CA GLY A 189 13.40 -7.97 2.65
C GLY A 189 14.09 -9.14 3.31
N GLU A 190 15.24 -8.88 3.92
CA GLU A 190 15.92 -9.81 4.80
C GLU A 190 16.02 -9.18 6.19
N GLN A 191 15.36 -9.80 7.16
CA GLN A 191 15.30 -9.35 8.56
C GLN A 191 14.74 -7.93 8.73
N SER A 192 15.62 -6.92 8.75
CA SER A 192 15.31 -5.49 8.87
C SER A 192 15.52 -4.70 7.59
N GLU A 193 16.21 -5.27 6.61
CA GLU A 193 16.36 -4.67 5.28
C GLU A 193 15.05 -4.85 4.51
N CYS A 194 14.57 -3.79 3.89
CA CYS A 194 13.33 -3.80 3.13
C CYS A 194 13.44 -2.81 1.96
N THR A 195 13.67 -3.33 0.76
CA THR A 195 13.74 -2.54 -0.46
C THR A 195 12.59 -2.91 -1.39
N VAL A 196 11.86 -1.90 -1.85
CA VAL A 196 10.80 -2.04 -2.84
C VAL A 196 11.36 -1.69 -4.22
N GLN A 197 11.18 -2.58 -5.18
CA GLN A 197 11.45 -2.29 -6.58
C GLN A 197 10.21 -1.65 -7.22
N LEU A 198 10.41 -0.50 -7.84
CA LEU A 198 9.44 0.12 -8.72
C LEU A 198 9.77 -0.28 -10.17
N GLY A 199 8.73 -0.49 -10.96
CA GLY A 199 8.78 -0.64 -12.41
C GLY A 199 8.18 0.58 -13.08
N ASP A 200 8.72 0.96 -14.23
CA ASP A 200 8.19 2.02 -15.07
C ASP A 200 7.57 1.40 -16.33
N ALA A 201 6.27 1.50 -16.51
CA ALA A 201 5.56 0.94 -17.66
C ALA A 201 6.01 1.52 -19.02
N ARG A 202 6.76 2.63 -19.02
CA ARG A 202 7.37 3.22 -20.22
C ARG A 202 8.68 2.52 -20.62
N VAL A 203 9.32 1.82 -19.68
CA VAL A 203 10.61 1.15 -19.88
C VAL A 203 10.42 -0.36 -19.66
N PRO A 204 10.49 -1.20 -20.71
CA PRO A 204 10.38 -2.64 -20.52
C PRO A 204 11.52 -3.15 -19.63
N SER A 205 11.16 -3.94 -18.60
CA SER A 205 12.08 -4.46 -17.58
C SER A 205 13.25 -5.20 -18.22
N ILE A 206 14.48 -4.72 -17.99
CA ILE A 206 15.69 -5.46 -18.35
C ILE A 206 15.84 -6.57 -17.31
N GLU A 207 15.69 -7.83 -17.73
CA GLU A 207 16.02 -8.99 -16.90
C GLU A 207 17.45 -8.83 -16.38
N VAL A 208 17.60 -8.55 -15.08
CA VAL A 208 18.89 -8.64 -14.39
C VAL A 208 19.25 -10.13 -14.36
N ARG A 209 19.96 -10.59 -15.39
CA ARG A 209 20.55 -11.91 -15.47
C ARG A 209 21.33 -12.17 -14.19
N GLY A 210 20.84 -13.10 -13.38
CA GLY A 210 21.50 -13.55 -12.17
C GLY A 210 22.95 -13.95 -12.47
N ALA A 211 23.87 -13.33 -11.73
CA ALA A 211 25.25 -13.75 -11.70
C ALA A 211 25.30 -15.20 -11.18
N THR A 212 25.53 -16.14 -12.10
CA THR A 212 25.86 -17.52 -11.78
C THR A 212 27.11 -17.53 -10.91
N HIS A 213 26.96 -18.01 -9.67
CA HIS A 213 28.08 -18.40 -8.82
C HIS A 213 28.85 -19.51 -9.54
N GLY A 214 30.00 -19.15 -10.11
CA GLY A 214 31.02 -20.12 -10.53
C GLY A 214 31.79 -20.58 -9.31
N MET A 215 31.51 -21.79 -8.83
CA MET A 215 32.44 -22.54 -7.98
C MET A 215 33.51 -23.14 -8.88
N ALA A 216 34.76 -22.76 -8.62
CA ALA A 216 35.97 -23.49 -8.97
C ALA A 216 36.60 -24.00 -7.68
#